data_AF-A0A519TXU3-F1
#
_entry.id   AF-A0A519TXU3-F1
#
_cell.length_a   1.000
_cell.length_b   1.000
_cell.length_c   1.000
_cell.angle_alpha   90.00
_cell.angle_beta   90.00
_cell.angle_gamma   90.00
#
_symmetry.space_group_name_H-M   'P 1'
#
loop_
_entity.id
_entity.type
_entity.pdbx_description
1 polymer ?
#
loop_
_entity_poly.entity_id
_entity_poly.type
_entity_poly.pdbx_seq_one_letter_code
_entity_poly.pdbx_strand_id
1 'polypeptide(L)'
;MPTHYYPHDLAAALRGCWPAEAAPLPAPDVLTDFISVLYQASLLEEEGRPVECHAALATPAQLEAQAVALTDFHFLRFAQPRAYTEQELRRLSPAVQPRGSLLAVGATEAELRIWGMLFAEHVWDMWGDGPRVTTAAAPEVLLVQVLGPGSLVFYYGARRLLTLQRGRIGGHGFLQFPMAWGDGRFFENHLLAGGLLGPAPLPPLQEEMMVQFTLFMQRRALAGSRQSGHGALIVLVPTPRLPALLGTDKLLRPKYPIVAAGAGSRYPLLVQAIVRRLLA
;
A
#
# COMPACT_ATOMS: atom_id res chain seq x y z
N MET A 1 2.74 5.68 -34.43
CA MET A 1 1.91 6.73 -33.80
C MET A 1 1.68 6.28 -32.36
N PRO A 2 2.01 7.08 -31.33
CA PRO A 2 1.72 6.68 -29.95
C PRO A 2 0.20 6.62 -29.77
N THR A 3 -0.33 5.44 -29.44
CA THR A 3 -1.77 5.14 -29.40
C THR A 3 -2.48 5.80 -28.20
N HIS A 4 -1.71 6.27 -27.19
CA HIS A 4 -2.26 6.81 -25.95
C HIS A 4 -1.42 7.98 -25.40
N TYR A 5 -2.07 9.08 -24.99
CA TYR A 5 -1.41 10.29 -24.50
C TYR A 5 -0.89 10.17 -23.05
N TYR A 6 -1.62 9.46 -22.19
CA TYR A 6 -1.34 9.40 -20.75
C TYR A 6 -0.13 8.55 -20.33
N PRO A 7 0.20 7.42 -21.00
CA PRO A 7 1.31 6.55 -20.61
C PRO A 7 2.70 7.15 -20.81
N HIS A 8 2.89 8.04 -21.80
CA HIS A 8 4.18 8.65 -22.09
C HIS A 8 4.63 9.59 -20.96
N ASP A 9 3.73 10.47 -20.50
CA ASP A 9 4.01 11.39 -19.39
C ASP A 9 4.30 10.63 -18.09
N LEU A 10 3.62 9.50 -17.88
CA LEU A 10 3.84 8.64 -16.71
C LEU A 10 5.19 7.93 -16.78
N ALA A 11 5.59 7.44 -17.97
CA ALA A 11 6.90 6.85 -18.19
C ALA A 11 8.03 7.87 -17.99
N ALA A 12 7.85 9.10 -18.47
CA ALA A 12 8.79 10.20 -18.27
C ALA A 12 8.92 10.58 -16.78
N ALA A 13 7.79 10.73 -16.08
CA ALA A 13 7.77 11.00 -14.64
C ALA A 13 8.45 9.88 -13.84
N LEU A 14 8.17 8.61 -14.17
CA LEU A 14 8.79 7.45 -13.53
C LEU A 14 10.31 7.44 -13.69
N ARG A 15 10.81 7.73 -14.89
CA ARG A 15 12.27 7.85 -15.13
C ARG A 15 12.88 8.98 -14.31
N GLY A 16 12.19 10.12 -14.21
CA GLY A 16 12.66 11.27 -13.43
C GLY A 16 12.79 11.01 -11.93
N CYS A 17 12.01 10.07 -11.39
CA CYS A 17 12.07 9.67 -9.98
C CYS A 17 12.67 8.27 -9.75
N TRP A 18 13.24 7.64 -10.78
CA TRP A 18 13.83 6.30 -10.66
C TRP A 18 15.08 6.35 -9.76
N PRO A 19 15.24 5.43 -8.79
CA PRO A 19 16.39 5.46 -7.90
C PRO A 19 17.72 5.29 -8.67
N ALA A 20 18.75 6.04 -8.27
CA ALA A 20 20.05 6.02 -8.96
C ALA A 20 20.81 4.70 -8.73
N GLU A 21 20.53 4.04 -7.61
CA GLU A 21 21.06 2.74 -7.21
C GLU A 21 20.35 1.56 -7.89
N ALA A 22 19.20 1.79 -8.52
CA ALA A 22 18.39 0.74 -9.12
C ALA A 22 18.93 0.30 -10.49
N ALA A 23 18.63 -0.95 -10.87
CA ALA A 23 18.84 -1.41 -12.24
C ALA A 23 18.13 -0.48 -13.24
N PRO A 24 18.72 -0.25 -14.44
CA PRO A 24 18.13 0.67 -15.40
C PRO A 24 16.76 0.18 -15.87
N LEU A 25 15.82 1.12 -15.98
CA LEU A 25 14.54 0.87 -16.64
C LEU A 25 14.77 0.48 -18.12
N PRO A 26 13.86 -0.31 -18.72
CA PRO A 26 13.96 -0.66 -20.13
C PRO A 26 13.89 0.56 -21.05
N ALA A 27 13.96 0.37 -22.37
CA ALA A 27 13.82 1.44 -23.33
C ALA A 27 12.51 2.26 -23.13
N PRO A 28 12.48 3.56 -23.46
CA PRO A 28 11.30 4.43 -23.33
C PRO A 28 10.02 3.84 -23.89
N ASP A 29 10.08 3.27 -25.09
CA ASP A 29 8.91 2.71 -25.76
C ASP A 29 8.38 1.48 -25.03
N VAL A 30 9.27 0.56 -24.65
CA VAL A 30 8.93 -0.65 -23.87
C VAL A 30 8.30 -0.28 -22.53
N LEU A 31 8.83 0.72 -21.83
CA LEU A 31 8.25 1.19 -20.57
C LEU A 31 6.86 1.82 -20.79
N THR A 32 6.71 2.59 -21.86
CA THR A 32 5.44 3.24 -22.22
C THR A 32 4.38 2.20 -22.54
N ASP A 33 4.73 1.18 -23.32
CA ASP A 33 3.85 0.06 -23.66
C ASP A 33 3.47 -0.76 -22.42
N PHE A 34 4.45 -1.03 -21.54
CA PHE A 34 4.22 -1.69 -20.27
C PHE A 34 3.16 -0.96 -19.44
N ILE A 35 3.35 0.34 -19.25
CA ILE A 35 2.42 1.19 -18.50
C ILE A 35 1.05 1.29 -19.19
N SER A 36 1.04 1.41 -20.52
CA SER A 36 -0.17 1.56 -21.31
C SER A 36 -1.10 0.38 -21.14
N VAL A 37 -0.58 -0.84 -21.24
CA VAL A 37 -1.39 -2.06 -21.09
C VAL A 37 -1.99 -2.16 -19.68
N LEU A 38 -1.25 -1.81 -18.63
CA LEU A 38 -1.79 -1.77 -17.25
C LEU A 38 -2.87 -0.71 -17.09
N TYR A 39 -2.65 0.46 -17.68
CA TYR A 39 -3.65 1.53 -17.67
C TYR A 39 -4.94 1.10 -18.35
N GLN A 40 -4.86 0.51 -19.56
CA GLN A 40 -6.03 0.02 -20.27
C GLN A 40 -6.71 -1.12 -19.51
N ALA A 41 -5.95 -2.08 -18.98
CA ALA A 41 -6.48 -3.16 -18.16
C ALA A 41 -7.24 -2.62 -16.94
N SER A 42 -6.76 -1.55 -16.30
CA SER A 42 -7.43 -0.93 -15.15
C SER A 42 -8.86 -0.46 -15.44
N LEU A 43 -9.15 -0.13 -16.71
CA LEU A 43 -10.46 0.35 -17.16
C LEU A 43 -11.44 -0.79 -17.49
N LEU A 44 -10.98 -2.04 -17.45
CA LEU A 44 -11.78 -3.21 -17.75
C LEU A 44 -12.39 -3.82 -16.48
N GLU A 45 -13.40 -4.66 -16.71
CA GLU A 45 -14.05 -5.46 -15.68
C GLU A 45 -14.05 -6.94 -16.09
N GLU A 46 -13.90 -7.84 -15.13
CA GLU A 46 -14.03 -9.29 -15.29
C GLU A 46 -15.01 -9.81 -14.22
N GLU A 47 -16.00 -10.61 -14.63
CA GLU A 47 -17.05 -11.11 -13.73
C GLU A 47 -17.76 -10.01 -12.90
N GLY A 48 -17.91 -8.81 -13.46
CA GLY A 48 -18.53 -7.66 -12.78
C GLY A 48 -17.67 -7.01 -11.69
N ARG A 49 -16.36 -7.32 -11.66
CA ARG A 49 -15.39 -6.70 -10.77
C ARG A 49 -14.37 -5.91 -11.58
N PRO A 50 -13.91 -4.75 -11.10
CA PRO A 50 -12.80 -4.05 -11.73
C PRO A 50 -11.56 -4.93 -11.76
N VAL A 51 -10.77 -4.81 -12.83
CA VAL A 51 -9.47 -5.48 -12.90
C VAL A 51 -8.53 -4.88 -11.86
N GLU A 52 -8.13 -5.71 -10.90
CA GLU A 52 -7.11 -5.43 -9.91
C GLU A 52 -5.98 -6.46 -10.07
N CYS A 53 -4.75 -6.02 -10.24
CA CYS A 53 -3.60 -6.90 -10.36
C CYS A 53 -2.30 -6.15 -10.05
N HIS A 54 -1.26 -6.90 -9.73
CA HIS A 54 0.08 -6.36 -9.60
C HIS A 54 0.99 -6.97 -10.68
N ALA A 55 1.88 -6.16 -11.25
CA ALA A 55 2.84 -6.60 -12.27
C ALA A 55 4.26 -6.20 -11.88
N ALA A 56 5.21 -7.12 -12.06
CA ALA A 56 6.63 -6.89 -11.92
C ALA A 56 7.28 -6.90 -13.31
N LEU A 57 7.94 -5.80 -13.69
CA LEU A 57 8.71 -5.75 -14.93
C LEU A 57 10.14 -6.20 -14.65
N ALA A 58 10.44 -7.44 -14.99
CA ALA A 58 11.70 -8.09 -14.70
C ALA A 58 12.05 -9.17 -15.74
N THR A 59 13.34 -9.35 -15.98
CA THR A 59 13.87 -10.52 -16.68
C THR A 59 13.98 -11.71 -15.73
N PRO A 60 14.02 -12.96 -16.26
CA PRO A 60 14.30 -14.13 -15.43
C PRO A 60 15.60 -13.99 -14.63
N ALA A 61 16.67 -13.52 -15.26
CA ALA A 61 17.95 -13.31 -14.60
C ALA A 61 17.88 -12.30 -13.44
N GLN A 62 17.07 -11.24 -13.56
CA GLN A 62 16.87 -10.26 -12.49
C GLN A 62 16.18 -10.86 -11.27
N LEU A 63 15.21 -11.77 -11.46
CA LEU A 63 14.53 -12.42 -10.34
C LEU A 63 15.35 -13.57 -9.76
N GLU A 64 16.07 -14.32 -10.58
CA GLU A 64 16.94 -15.43 -10.14
C GLU A 64 18.19 -14.95 -9.40
N ALA A 65 18.70 -13.76 -9.70
CA ALA A 65 19.87 -13.19 -9.02
C ALA A 65 19.57 -12.65 -7.62
N GLN A 66 18.30 -12.54 -7.23
CA GLN A 66 17.93 -12.00 -5.92
C GLN A 66 18.03 -13.09 -4.86
N ALA A 67 18.63 -12.76 -3.72
CA ALA A 67 18.66 -13.64 -2.56
C ALA A 67 17.27 -13.68 -1.93
N VAL A 68 16.56 -14.80 -2.08
CA VAL A 68 15.20 -15.01 -1.59
C VAL A 68 15.25 -15.91 -0.36
N ALA A 69 14.80 -15.42 0.79
CA ALA A 69 14.56 -16.18 2.00
C ALA A 69 13.23 -16.96 1.91
N LEU A 70 13.05 -17.95 2.79
CA LEU A 70 11.83 -18.77 2.84
C LEU A 70 10.53 -17.96 3.03
N THR A 71 10.62 -16.75 3.57
CA THR A 71 9.48 -15.87 3.88
C THR A 71 9.23 -14.79 2.81
N ASP A 72 10.05 -14.75 1.75
CA ASP A 72 9.98 -13.74 0.69
C ASP A 72 8.94 -14.12 -0.38
N PHE A 73 9.34 -14.18 -1.66
CA PHE A 73 8.45 -14.51 -2.77
C PHE A 73 8.81 -15.85 -3.42
N HIS A 74 7.79 -16.63 -3.78
CA HIS A 74 7.94 -17.84 -4.56
C HIS A 74 7.61 -17.58 -6.02
N PHE A 75 8.52 -17.93 -6.92
CA PHE A 75 8.34 -17.76 -8.35
C PHE A 75 7.73 -19.01 -9.00
N LEU A 76 6.61 -18.85 -9.69
CA LEU A 76 5.97 -19.87 -10.54
C LEU A 76 6.12 -19.48 -12.00
N ARG A 77 6.95 -20.23 -12.73
CA ARG A 77 7.12 -20.07 -14.17
C ARG A 77 5.93 -20.65 -14.92
N PHE A 78 5.41 -19.91 -15.91
CA PHE A 78 4.43 -20.48 -16.84
C PHE A 78 5.14 -21.41 -17.83
N ALA A 79 4.54 -22.57 -18.11
CA ALA A 79 5.04 -23.49 -19.12
C ALA A 79 5.15 -22.82 -20.50
N GLN A 80 4.23 -21.90 -20.80
CA GLN A 80 4.24 -21.06 -21.99
C GLN A 80 3.99 -19.60 -21.58
N PRO A 81 4.86 -18.66 -21.96
CA PRO A 81 4.61 -17.24 -21.75
C PRO A 81 3.32 -16.80 -22.45
N ARG A 82 2.56 -15.91 -21.80
CA ARG A 82 1.33 -15.32 -22.32
C ARG A 82 1.60 -13.94 -22.90
N ALA A 83 0.77 -13.52 -23.85
CA ALA A 83 0.84 -12.18 -24.41
C ALA A 83 0.56 -11.14 -23.33
N TYR A 84 1.36 -10.07 -23.29
CA TYR A 84 1.12 -8.97 -22.37
C TYR A 84 0.12 -7.98 -22.99
N THR A 85 -1.15 -8.25 -22.77
CA THR A 85 -2.28 -7.45 -23.30
C THR A 85 -3.28 -7.17 -22.21
N GLU A 86 -4.08 -6.12 -22.35
CA GLU A 86 -5.12 -5.75 -21.38
C GLU A 86 -6.16 -6.85 -21.22
N GLN A 87 -6.45 -7.60 -22.30
CA GLN A 87 -7.36 -8.75 -22.28
C GLN A 87 -6.79 -9.92 -21.48
N GLU A 88 -5.50 -10.21 -21.63
CA GLU A 88 -4.88 -11.30 -20.86
C GLU A 88 -4.74 -10.92 -19.38
N LEU A 89 -4.42 -9.65 -19.08
CA LEU A 89 -4.43 -9.14 -17.71
C LEU A 89 -5.83 -9.23 -17.08
N ARG A 90 -6.88 -8.88 -17.83
CA ARG A 90 -8.27 -9.02 -17.40
C ARG A 90 -8.62 -10.47 -17.07
N ARG A 91 -8.23 -11.42 -17.91
CA ARG A 91 -8.48 -12.85 -17.68
C ARG A 91 -7.71 -13.42 -16.49
N LEU A 92 -6.51 -12.90 -16.23
CA LEU A 92 -5.66 -13.35 -15.13
C LEU A 92 -6.01 -12.68 -13.80
N SER A 93 -6.66 -11.52 -13.81
CA SER A 93 -6.93 -10.75 -12.58
C SER A 93 -7.71 -11.54 -11.51
N PRO A 94 -8.69 -12.41 -11.82
CA PRO A 94 -9.36 -13.21 -10.78
C PRO A 94 -8.44 -14.25 -10.12
N ALA A 95 -7.41 -14.71 -10.82
CA ALA A 95 -6.44 -15.68 -10.32
C ALA A 95 -5.27 -15.02 -9.54
N VAL A 96 -5.03 -13.73 -9.80
CA VAL A 96 -4.03 -12.93 -9.10
C VAL A 96 -4.68 -12.39 -7.83
N GLN A 97 -4.34 -12.95 -6.67
CA GLN A 97 -4.72 -12.36 -5.39
C GLN A 97 -4.09 -10.96 -5.27
N PRO A 98 -4.89 -9.87 -5.18
CA PRO A 98 -4.35 -8.52 -5.19
C PRO A 98 -3.41 -8.19 -4.04
N ARG A 99 -3.33 -9.02 -2.99
CA ARG A 99 -2.52 -8.75 -1.78
C ARG A 99 -1.29 -9.63 -1.62
N GLY A 100 -1.08 -10.58 -2.52
CA GLY A 100 -0.03 -11.60 -2.34
C GLY A 100 0.50 -12.18 -3.64
N SER A 101 0.12 -11.65 -4.79
CA SER A 101 0.65 -12.14 -6.07
C SER A 101 0.97 -11.02 -7.05
N LEU A 102 1.96 -11.31 -7.89
CA LEU A 102 2.55 -10.42 -8.88
C LEU A 102 2.65 -11.18 -10.20
N LEU A 103 2.21 -10.59 -11.30
CA LEU A 103 2.48 -11.10 -12.64
C LEU A 103 3.91 -10.73 -13.03
N ALA A 104 4.73 -11.71 -13.38
CA ALA A 104 6.08 -11.48 -13.88
C ALA A 104 6.01 -11.17 -15.39
N VAL A 105 6.40 -9.96 -15.75
CA VAL A 105 6.38 -9.43 -17.12
C VAL A 105 7.80 -9.16 -17.55
N GLY A 106 8.18 -9.64 -18.73
CA GLY A 106 9.52 -9.50 -19.26
C GLY A 106 9.47 -8.88 -20.64
N ALA A 107 10.42 -8.00 -20.93
CA ALA A 107 10.66 -7.51 -22.27
C ALA A 107 11.59 -8.49 -23.00
N THR A 108 11.12 -9.00 -24.14
CA THR A 108 11.98 -9.62 -25.15
C THR A 108 12.35 -8.58 -26.20
N GLU A 109 13.25 -8.92 -27.14
CA GLU A 109 13.64 -8.01 -28.23
C GLU A 109 12.44 -7.54 -29.08
N ALA A 110 11.37 -8.34 -29.15
CA ALA A 110 10.23 -8.08 -30.02
C ALA A 110 8.97 -7.58 -29.28
N GLU A 111 8.75 -8.01 -28.03
CA GLU A 111 7.50 -7.73 -27.31
C GLU A 111 7.57 -8.00 -25.80
N LEU A 112 6.58 -7.47 -25.08
CA LEU A 112 6.33 -7.78 -23.67
C LEU A 112 5.53 -9.08 -23.55
N ARG A 113 5.93 -9.94 -22.60
CA ARG A 113 5.21 -11.18 -22.29
C ARG A 113 5.10 -11.41 -20.79
N ILE A 114 3.99 -12.02 -20.37
CA ILE A 114 3.78 -12.53 -19.02
C ILE A 114 4.37 -13.93 -18.96
N TRP A 115 5.42 -14.13 -18.17
CA TRP A 115 6.19 -15.38 -18.18
C TRP A 115 6.10 -16.17 -16.87
N GLY A 116 5.42 -15.61 -15.86
CA GLY A 116 5.13 -16.30 -14.62
C GLY A 116 4.38 -15.45 -13.62
N MET A 117 4.34 -15.92 -12.39
CA MET A 117 3.79 -15.23 -11.23
C MET A 117 4.74 -15.33 -10.05
N LEU A 118 4.82 -14.28 -9.23
CA LEU A 118 5.42 -14.34 -7.91
C LEU A 118 4.32 -14.36 -6.86
N PHE A 119 4.47 -15.20 -5.86
CA PHE A 119 3.61 -15.24 -4.68
C PHE A 119 4.40 -14.78 -3.48
N ALA A 120 3.93 -13.75 -2.79
CA ALA A 120 4.46 -13.34 -1.51
C ALA A 120 3.41 -13.68 -0.44
N GLU A 121 3.81 -14.44 0.59
CA GLU A 121 2.93 -14.71 1.74
C GLU A 121 2.67 -13.44 2.56
N HIS A 122 3.47 -12.38 2.34
CA HIS A 122 3.42 -11.13 3.06
C HIS A 122 3.07 -9.94 2.15
N VAL A 123 2.29 -9.03 2.73
CA VAL A 123 1.64 -7.91 2.05
C VAL A 123 2.62 -6.73 1.92
N TRP A 124 3.44 -6.74 0.88
CA TRP A 124 4.46 -5.72 0.58
C TRP A 124 3.87 -4.31 0.36
N ASP A 125 2.57 -4.21 0.04
CA ASP A 125 1.81 -2.98 -0.21
C ASP A 125 1.21 -2.33 1.05
N MET A 126 1.15 -3.06 2.17
CA MET A 126 0.64 -2.54 3.45
C MET A 126 1.70 -1.76 4.23
N TRP A 127 2.95 -1.81 3.81
CA TRP A 127 4.06 -1.23 4.54
C TRP A 127 4.27 0.22 4.11
N GLY A 128 4.13 1.12 5.08
CA GLY A 128 4.50 2.52 4.89
C GLY A 128 5.99 2.67 5.16
N ASP A 129 6.54 3.86 4.89
CA ASP A 129 7.95 4.22 5.12
C ASP A 129 8.34 4.29 6.63
N GLY A 130 8.02 3.27 7.43
CA GLY A 130 8.37 3.16 8.86
C GLY A 130 9.65 2.37 9.11
N PRO A 131 10.24 2.47 10.32
CA PRO A 131 11.43 1.69 10.70
C PRO A 131 11.17 0.19 10.55
N ARG A 132 12.05 -0.44 9.77
CA ARG A 132 11.90 -1.78 9.20
C ARG A 132 12.02 -2.87 10.27
N VAL A 133 10.94 -3.62 10.49
CA VAL A 133 11.05 -5.02 10.89
C VAL A 133 10.57 -5.84 9.69
N THR A 134 11.46 -6.03 8.72
CA THR A 134 11.17 -6.78 7.50
C THR A 134 11.37 -8.27 7.76
N THR A 135 10.31 -9.06 7.67
CA THR A 135 10.42 -10.53 7.54
C THR A 135 10.36 -11.00 6.09
N ALA A 136 9.96 -10.15 5.14
CA ALA A 136 9.86 -10.50 3.71
C ALA A 136 10.31 -9.35 2.80
N ALA A 137 11.18 -9.61 1.82
CA ALA A 137 11.65 -8.65 0.83
C ALA A 137 10.78 -8.68 -0.44
N ALA A 138 10.37 -7.50 -0.93
CA ALA A 138 9.79 -7.36 -2.27
C ALA A 138 10.93 -7.35 -3.30
N PRO A 139 10.71 -7.88 -4.52
CA PRO A 139 11.77 -7.93 -5.51
C PRO A 139 12.19 -6.52 -5.94
N GLU A 140 13.50 -6.29 -6.07
CA GLU A 140 14.12 -5.00 -6.41
C GLU A 140 13.99 -4.68 -7.91
N VAL A 141 12.76 -4.61 -8.38
CA VAL A 141 12.38 -4.36 -9.78
C VAL A 141 11.25 -3.34 -9.84
N LEU A 142 10.87 -2.89 -11.04
CA LEU A 142 9.69 -2.06 -11.22
C LEU A 142 8.44 -2.88 -10.92
N LEU A 143 7.70 -2.49 -9.89
CA LEU A 143 6.42 -3.06 -9.52
C LEU A 143 5.32 -2.03 -9.80
N VAL A 144 4.22 -2.46 -10.40
CA VAL A 144 3.05 -1.62 -10.65
C VAL A 144 1.80 -2.30 -10.15
N GLN A 145 1.00 -1.57 -9.39
CA GLN A 145 -0.26 -2.01 -8.85
C GLN A 145 -1.41 -1.33 -9.58
N VAL A 146 -2.34 -2.14 -10.07
CA VAL A 146 -3.61 -1.70 -10.62
C VAL A 146 -4.65 -1.85 -9.52
N LEU A 147 -5.19 -0.71 -9.03
CA LEU A 147 -6.16 -0.67 -7.93
C LEU A 147 -7.61 -0.50 -8.42
N GLY A 148 -7.83 -0.58 -9.72
CA GLY A 148 -9.11 -0.28 -10.37
C GLY A 148 -9.03 0.91 -11.34
N PRO A 149 -10.18 1.41 -11.81
CA PRO A 149 -10.27 2.30 -12.98
C PRO A 149 -9.35 3.52 -12.93
N GLY A 150 -8.36 3.54 -13.82
CA GLY A 150 -7.42 4.66 -13.97
C GLY A 150 -6.52 4.90 -12.75
N SER A 151 -6.35 3.89 -11.88
CA SER A 151 -5.54 3.99 -10.66
C SER A 151 -4.34 3.05 -10.72
N LEU A 152 -3.14 3.62 -10.84
CA LEU A 152 -1.87 2.88 -10.85
C LEU A 152 -0.95 3.36 -9.72
N VAL A 153 -0.24 2.45 -9.07
CA VAL A 153 0.79 2.79 -8.07
C VAL A 153 2.09 2.08 -8.42
N PHE A 154 3.20 2.82 -8.46
CA PHE A 154 4.50 2.33 -8.89
C PHE A 154 5.43 2.19 -7.70
N TYR A 155 6.28 1.18 -7.72
CA TYR A 155 7.28 0.90 -6.69
C TYR A 155 8.59 0.40 -7.33
N TYR A 156 9.67 0.58 -6.57
CA TYR A 156 10.93 -0.14 -6.71
C TYR A 156 11.16 -0.91 -5.40
N GLY A 157 11.05 -2.24 -5.44
CA GLY A 157 10.95 -3.03 -4.21
C GLY A 157 9.80 -2.55 -3.31
N ALA A 158 10.09 -2.31 -2.03
CA ALA A 158 9.11 -1.77 -1.09
C ALA A 158 8.96 -0.23 -1.17
N ARG A 159 9.86 0.46 -1.88
CA ARG A 159 9.82 1.92 -2.02
C ARG A 159 8.82 2.27 -3.11
N ARG A 160 7.70 2.90 -2.73
CA ARG A 160 6.80 3.52 -3.73
C ARG A 160 7.63 4.49 -4.58
N LEU A 161 7.22 4.81 -5.80
CA LEU A 161 7.80 5.88 -6.65
C LEU A 161 6.80 6.96 -7.06
N LEU A 162 5.62 6.57 -7.55
CA LEU A 162 4.58 7.52 -7.94
C LEU A 162 3.19 6.87 -7.92
N THR A 163 2.18 7.69 -8.04
CA THR A 163 0.77 7.26 -8.06
C THR A 163 0.03 8.02 -9.14
N LEU A 164 -0.65 7.28 -10.02
CA LEU A 164 -1.67 7.81 -10.90
C LEU A 164 -3.03 7.58 -10.26
N GLN A 165 -3.74 8.64 -9.91
CA GLN A 165 -5.13 8.56 -9.44
C GLN A 165 -5.95 9.70 -10.02
N ARG A 166 -7.14 9.38 -10.53
CA ARG A 166 -8.11 10.37 -11.06
C ARG A 166 -7.50 11.30 -12.11
N GLY A 167 -6.68 10.75 -13.01
CA GLY A 167 -6.02 11.53 -14.05
C GLY A 167 -5.01 12.55 -13.52
N ARG A 168 -4.44 12.30 -12.33
CA ARG A 168 -3.33 13.09 -11.77
C ARG A 168 -2.16 12.19 -11.41
N ILE A 169 -0.96 12.62 -11.81
CA ILE A 169 0.30 12.03 -11.39
C ILE A 169 0.71 12.73 -10.09
N GLY A 170 0.71 11.99 -9.00
CA GLY A 170 1.27 12.41 -7.72
C GLY A 170 2.57 11.67 -7.43
N GLY A 171 3.54 12.34 -6.78
CA GLY A 171 4.75 11.70 -6.26
C GLY A 171 4.49 10.95 -4.94
N HIS A 172 5.56 10.67 -4.18
CA HIS A 172 5.45 10.31 -2.76
C HIS A 172 4.67 11.34 -1.99
N GLY A 173 3.42 11.01 -1.70
CA GLY A 173 2.52 12.00 -1.11
C GLY A 173 1.17 11.44 -0.73
N PHE A 174 1.10 10.22 -0.21
CA PHE A 174 0.00 9.88 0.68
C PHE A 174 0.55 9.59 2.05
N LEU A 175 0.70 10.69 2.81
CA LEU A 175 1.03 10.74 4.22
C LEU A 175 2.28 9.90 4.56
N GLN A 176 3.46 10.45 4.26
CA GLN A 176 4.45 10.44 5.33
C GLN A 176 3.80 11.20 6.48
N PHE A 177 3.20 10.47 7.41
CA PHE A 177 3.03 11.00 8.75
C PHE A 177 4.45 11.17 9.25
N PRO A 178 4.98 12.40 9.32
CA PRO A 178 6.28 12.54 9.93
C PRO A 178 6.14 11.99 11.35
N MET A 179 7.18 11.33 11.87
CA MET A 179 7.22 11.01 13.30
C MET A 179 6.94 12.25 14.18
N ALA A 180 7.06 13.47 13.62
CA ALA A 180 6.55 14.72 14.18
C ALA A 180 5.06 14.74 14.59
N TRP A 181 4.20 13.85 14.06
CA TRP A 181 2.83 13.66 14.60
C TRP A 181 2.84 12.82 15.88
N GLY A 182 3.80 11.91 16.02
CA GLY A 182 4.08 11.12 17.23
C GLY A 182 4.85 11.89 18.31
N ASP A 183 5.73 12.81 17.93
CA ASP A 183 6.61 13.59 18.82
C ASP A 183 5.90 14.56 19.79
N GLY A 184 4.58 14.44 19.95
CA GLY A 184 3.88 15.17 21.01
C GLY A 184 2.36 15.05 21.08
N ARG A 185 1.70 14.13 20.35
CA ARG A 185 0.22 14.20 20.22
C ARG A 185 -0.61 12.93 20.42
N PHE A 186 -0.05 11.78 20.79
CA PHE A 186 -0.87 10.57 20.98
C PHE A 186 -0.57 9.77 22.24
N PHE A 187 0.07 10.42 23.23
CA PHE A 187 0.33 9.79 24.52
C PHE A 187 -0.95 9.41 25.25
N GLU A 188 -2.09 10.07 25.04
CA GLU A 188 -3.37 9.67 25.69
C GLU A 188 -3.77 8.20 25.48
N ASN A 189 -3.17 7.47 24.51
CA ASN A 189 -3.38 6.03 24.37
C ASN A 189 -2.79 5.18 25.51
N HIS A 190 -1.84 5.68 26.30
CA HIS A 190 -1.48 5.00 27.55
C HIS A 190 -2.69 4.93 28.51
N LEU A 191 -3.62 5.89 28.43
CA LEU A 191 -4.87 5.85 29.22
C LEU A 191 -5.78 4.71 28.76
N LEU A 192 -5.68 4.26 27.51
CA LEU A 192 -6.44 3.12 27.00
C LEU A 192 -5.96 1.79 27.58
N ALA A 193 -4.68 1.71 27.96
CA ALA A 193 -4.16 0.59 28.76
C ALA A 193 -4.73 0.59 30.19
N GLY A 194 -5.38 1.69 30.63
CA GLY A 194 -5.92 1.85 31.97
C GLY A 194 -4.82 1.79 33.03
N GLY A 195 -5.15 1.30 34.22
CA GLY A 195 -4.19 1.10 35.32
C GLY A 195 -3.23 -0.09 35.14
N LEU A 196 -3.20 -0.74 33.96
CA LEU A 196 -2.26 -1.84 33.69
C LEU A 196 -0.83 -1.35 33.52
N LEU A 197 -0.67 -0.11 33.06
CA LEU A 197 0.61 0.59 33.11
C LEU A 197 0.69 1.26 34.47
N GLY A 198 1.69 0.89 35.27
CA GLY A 198 2.01 1.61 36.50
C GLY A 198 2.43 3.06 36.21
N PRO A 199 2.76 3.85 37.24
CA PRO A 199 3.24 5.23 37.05
C PRO A 199 4.60 5.32 36.35
N ALA A 200 5.29 4.19 36.17
CA ALA A 200 6.57 4.13 35.51
C ALA A 200 6.41 4.33 33.99
N PRO A 201 7.31 5.10 33.35
CA PRO A 201 7.33 5.22 31.90
C PRO A 201 7.56 3.85 31.26
N LEU A 202 6.90 3.61 30.12
CA LEU A 202 7.16 2.45 29.30
C LEU A 202 8.63 2.46 28.84
N PRO A 203 9.29 1.29 28.75
CA PRO A 203 10.55 1.17 28.04
C PRO A 203 10.41 1.70 26.60
N PRO A 204 11.44 2.36 26.03
CA PRO A 204 11.37 3.03 24.73
C PRO A 204 10.84 2.14 23.59
N LEU A 205 11.20 0.85 23.58
CA LEU A 205 10.71 -0.11 22.59
C LEU A 205 9.20 -0.35 22.68
N GLN A 206 8.67 -0.46 23.90
CA GLN A 206 7.23 -0.69 24.12
C GLN A 206 6.42 0.57 23.82
N GLU A 207 7.00 1.74 24.08
CA GLU A 207 6.46 3.04 23.69
C GLU A 207 6.39 3.17 22.16
N GLU A 208 7.45 2.84 21.45
CA GLU A 208 7.49 2.83 19.99
C GLU A 208 6.43 1.88 19.41
N MET A 209 6.32 0.66 19.96
CA MET A 209 5.29 -0.31 19.53
C MET A 209 3.86 0.23 19.70
N MET A 210 3.57 0.93 20.81
CA MET A 210 2.27 1.54 21.06
C MET A 210 1.95 2.67 20.06
N VAL A 211 2.96 3.47 19.72
CA VAL A 211 2.84 4.51 18.68
C VAL A 211 2.56 3.86 17.32
N GLN A 212 3.34 2.86 16.93
CA GLN A 212 3.16 2.15 15.66
C GLN A 212 1.78 1.50 15.55
N PHE A 213 1.30 0.88 16.62
CA PHE A 213 -0.02 0.25 16.66
C PHE A 213 -1.16 1.28 16.48
N THR A 214 -1.05 2.43 17.13
CA THR A 214 -1.99 3.55 16.97
C THR A 214 -2.03 4.04 15.52
N LEU A 215 -0.84 4.28 14.94
CA LEU A 215 -0.71 4.71 13.56
C LEU A 215 -1.31 3.68 12.60
N PHE A 216 -1.10 2.39 12.85
CA PHE A 216 -1.69 1.32 12.04
C PHE A 216 -3.23 1.36 12.05
N MET A 217 -3.85 1.58 13.20
CA MET A 217 -5.30 1.70 13.31
C MET A 217 -5.85 2.93 12.59
N GLN A 218 -5.15 4.07 12.68
CA GLN A 218 -5.49 5.28 11.92
C GLN A 218 -5.36 5.06 10.41
N ARG A 219 -4.29 4.39 9.96
CA ARG A 219 -4.09 4.01 8.56
C ARG A 219 -5.22 3.11 8.08
N ARG A 220 -5.66 2.15 8.88
CA ARG A 220 -6.78 1.26 8.53
C ARG A 220 -8.09 2.03 8.34
N ALA A 221 -8.37 3.02 9.20
CA ALA A 221 -9.56 3.88 9.07
C ALA A 221 -9.52 4.71 7.78
N LEU A 222 -8.35 5.31 7.47
CA LEU A 222 -8.14 6.06 6.22
C LEU A 222 -8.26 5.16 4.99
N ALA A 223 -7.65 3.98 5.02
CA ALA A 223 -7.69 3.04 3.90
C ALA A 223 -9.13 2.58 3.62
N GLY A 224 -9.90 2.22 4.65
CA GLY A 224 -11.30 1.85 4.50
C GLY A 224 -12.14 2.98 3.90
N SER A 225 -11.90 4.21 4.33
CA SER A 225 -12.59 5.36 3.76
C SER A 225 -12.23 5.65 2.30
N ARG A 226 -11.01 5.32 1.87
CA ARG A 226 -10.58 5.53 0.48
C ARG A 226 -11.13 4.46 -0.45
N GLN A 227 -11.16 3.21 0.02
CA GLN A 227 -11.73 2.08 -0.72
C GLN A 227 -13.24 2.26 -0.97
N SER A 228 -13.95 2.94 -0.08
CA SER A 228 -15.38 3.21 -0.29
C SER A 228 -15.66 4.26 -1.37
N GLY A 229 -14.66 4.98 -1.88
CA GLY A 229 -14.83 6.02 -2.89
C GLY A 229 -15.46 7.33 -2.39
N HIS A 230 -15.84 7.40 -1.12
CA HIS A 230 -16.43 8.60 -0.52
C HIS A 230 -15.33 9.55 -0.04
N GLY A 231 -15.50 10.86 -0.27
CA GLY A 231 -14.63 11.86 0.33
C GLY A 231 -14.81 11.85 1.85
N ALA A 232 -13.72 11.70 2.60
CA ALA A 232 -13.77 11.75 4.06
C ALA A 232 -12.72 12.68 4.64
N LEU A 233 -13.11 13.30 5.75
CA LEU A 233 -12.25 14.08 6.61
C LEU A 233 -12.14 13.35 7.94
N ILE A 234 -10.93 12.93 8.30
CA ILE A 234 -10.65 12.42 9.65
C ILE A 234 -10.08 13.58 10.46
N VAL A 235 -10.77 13.93 11.55
CA VAL A 235 -10.32 14.95 12.50
C VAL A 235 -9.83 14.23 13.76
N LEU A 236 -8.55 14.41 14.08
CA LEU A 236 -7.95 13.90 15.32
C LEU A 236 -7.95 15.02 16.35
N VAL A 237 -8.51 14.74 17.53
CA VAL A 237 -8.71 15.71 18.61
C VAL A 237 -8.23 15.11 19.92
N PRO A 238 -7.50 15.85 20.78
CA PRO A 238 -7.20 15.40 22.14
C PRO A 238 -8.48 15.11 22.92
N THR A 239 -8.54 13.98 23.61
CA THR A 239 -9.72 13.51 24.35
C THR A 239 -10.29 14.57 25.30
N PRO A 240 -9.47 15.32 26.07
CA PRO A 240 -9.98 16.37 26.97
C PRO A 240 -10.65 17.54 26.25
N ARG A 241 -10.33 17.76 24.96
CA ARG A 241 -10.91 18.86 24.16
C ARG A 241 -12.20 18.46 23.46
N LEU A 242 -12.55 17.17 23.46
CA LEU A 242 -13.72 16.65 22.77
C LEU A 242 -15.03 17.32 23.24
N PRO A 243 -15.30 17.53 24.55
CA PRO A 243 -16.52 18.19 25.01
C PRO A 243 -16.64 19.65 24.56
N ALA A 244 -15.51 20.35 24.38
CA ALA A 244 -15.49 21.74 23.92
C ALA A 244 -15.78 21.87 22.42
N LEU A 245 -15.55 20.81 21.66
CA LEU A 245 -15.64 20.80 20.19
C LEU A 245 -16.91 20.14 19.66
N LEU A 246 -17.51 19.21 20.40
CA LEU A 246 -18.76 18.53 20.04
C LEU A 246 -20.00 19.22 20.63
N GLY A 247 -21.01 19.47 19.81
CA GLY A 247 -22.31 20.00 20.26
C GLY A 247 -23.07 20.71 19.15
N THR A 248 -24.37 20.94 19.34
CA THR A 248 -25.25 21.59 18.34
C THR A 248 -24.78 22.99 17.94
N ASP A 249 -24.15 23.70 18.87
CA ASP A 249 -23.61 25.05 18.67
C ASP A 249 -22.07 25.10 18.62
N LYS A 250 -21.41 23.96 18.45
CA LYS A 250 -19.95 23.84 18.45
C LYS A 250 -19.40 23.61 17.05
N LEU A 251 -18.06 23.59 16.95
CA LEU A 251 -17.31 23.46 15.71
C LEU A 251 -17.61 22.15 14.97
N LEU A 252 -17.74 21.05 15.70
CA LEU A 252 -18.01 19.73 15.15
C LEU A 252 -19.44 19.30 15.50
N ARG A 253 -20.25 19.09 14.46
CA ARG A 253 -21.66 18.71 14.56
C ARG A 253 -21.87 17.34 13.92
N PRO A 254 -21.69 16.24 14.67
CA PRO A 254 -21.82 14.90 14.10
C PRO A 254 -23.28 14.65 13.71
N LYS A 255 -23.50 14.29 12.44
CA LYS A 255 -24.84 13.90 11.94
C LYS A 255 -25.36 12.64 12.62
N TYR A 256 -24.45 11.71 12.93
CA TYR A 256 -24.74 10.45 13.61
C TYR A 256 -23.83 10.33 14.82
N PRO A 257 -24.26 10.81 16.01
CA PRO A 257 -23.51 10.58 17.23
C PRO A 257 -23.56 9.09 17.58
N ILE A 258 -22.39 8.48 17.78
CA ILE A 258 -22.27 7.09 18.20
C ILE A 258 -21.97 7.08 19.69
N VAL A 259 -22.82 6.43 20.47
CA VAL A 259 -22.58 6.16 21.89
C VAL A 259 -21.87 4.81 22.00
N ALA A 260 -20.84 4.73 22.85
CA ALA A 260 -20.19 3.45 23.12
C ALA A 260 -21.20 2.46 23.70
N ALA A 261 -21.33 1.28 23.09
CA ALA A 261 -22.09 0.19 23.68
C ALA A 261 -21.39 -0.28 24.97
N GLY A 262 -22.16 -0.70 25.98
CA GLY A 262 -21.64 -1.16 27.28
C GLY A 262 -20.68 -2.37 27.20
N ALA A 263 -20.71 -3.12 26.09
CA ALA A 263 -19.62 -4.00 25.71
C ALA A 263 -18.44 -3.14 25.24
N GLY A 264 -17.43 -2.98 26.11
CA GLY A 264 -16.31 -2.05 25.92
C GLY A 264 -15.73 -2.05 24.51
N SER A 265 -15.30 -0.86 24.05
CA SER A 265 -14.79 -0.73 22.68
C SER A 265 -13.61 -1.68 22.43
N ARG A 266 -13.60 -2.30 21.24
CA ARG A 266 -12.62 -3.34 20.88
C ARG A 266 -11.17 -2.84 20.91
N TYR A 267 -10.98 -1.54 20.66
CA TYR A 267 -9.66 -0.94 20.56
C TYR A 267 -8.93 -0.86 21.92
N PRO A 268 -9.51 -0.29 22.99
CA PRO A 268 -8.95 -0.38 24.34
C PRO A 268 -8.70 -1.81 24.82
N LEU A 269 -9.63 -2.75 24.58
CA LEU A 269 -9.43 -4.16 24.96
C LEU A 269 -8.22 -4.78 24.27
N LEU A 270 -8.01 -4.46 22.99
CA LEU A 270 -6.85 -4.92 22.23
C LEU A 270 -5.55 -4.28 22.72
N VAL A 271 -5.56 -2.98 23.03
CA VAL A 271 -4.42 -2.28 23.65
C VAL A 271 -4.05 -2.94 24.98
N GLN A 272 -5.04 -3.20 25.85
CA GLN A 272 -4.82 -3.86 27.13
C GLN A 272 -4.27 -5.29 26.96
N ALA A 273 -4.74 -6.03 25.97
CA ALA A 273 -4.23 -7.37 25.67
C ALA A 273 -2.77 -7.33 25.21
N ILE A 274 -2.40 -6.36 24.36
CA ILE A 274 -1.03 -6.14 23.90
C ILE A 274 -0.14 -5.78 25.08
N VAL A 275 -0.53 -4.79 25.89
CA VAL A 275 0.23 -4.35 27.08
C VAL A 275 0.44 -5.49 28.06
N ARG A 276 -0.59 -6.29 28.37
CA ARG A 276 -0.46 -7.46 29.26
C ARG A 276 0.55 -8.48 28.72
N ARG A 277 0.64 -8.64 27.41
CA ARG A 277 1.58 -9.56 26.78
C ARG A 277 3.00 -9.02 26.68
N LEU A 278 3.17 -7.70 26.72
CA LEU A 278 4.48 -7.03 26.76
C LEU A 278 5.06 -6.93 28.18
N LEU A 279 4.20 -6.97 29.21
CA LEU A 279 4.58 -6.90 30.62
C LEU A 279 4.72 -8.29 31.30
N ALA A 280 4.30 -9.37 30.64
CA ALA A 280 4.45 -10.74 31.09
C ALA A 280 5.77 -11.35 30.62
#